data_AF-A0A8H7Q8D9-F1
#
_entry.id   AF-A0A8H7Q8D9-F1
#
_cell.length_a   1.000
_cell.length_b   1.000
_cell.length_c   1.000
_cell.angle_alpha   90.00
_cell.angle_beta   90.00
_cell.angle_gamma   90.00
#
_symmetry.space_group_name_H-M   'P 1'
#
loop_
_entity.id
_entity.type
_entity.pdbx_description
1 polymer ?
#
loop_
_entity_poly.entity_id
_entity_poly.type
_entity_poly.pdbx_seq_one_letter_code
_entity_poly.pdbx_strand_id
1 'polypeptide(L)'
;MIAGLSLLCMAAAAMSGVSAAGQYGQTVVSLPSSNPVKQPWVWPLPQKWERGTSTLKVNGNIHFDFESHNTILSKAVKRYHNLIFQKDDYPMIPYNWTTTDSHARSSLNSVYIDIRDKSDHLDMDTDESYSLTIPVSGKAVITAKTVYGALHAIETFSQIVQYSPSLHSYVIPNAPWKISDYPKYKHRGLLLDTSRHYYAVKDIEKTIDTLSWNKMNVLHWHMIDSTSFPYKSKAYPQLAEKGSYSPAHQYDAKTISAVVQYAKERGVRVIPELEAPGHSTSWGYGVPEIVSCVNHVPYLGYTVQPPSGQLNIAKNETKEVVNKIIDEWSELFTDSFFHASGDEVVMACWTNDTTIASYLKEHNMSVNELFEKFVLDLQDHVRSHNKTVMVWQEMLLEYKFALPKDTVIQVWVGSSGVKQTTEMGYKTVVSSSDYWYLDVGYGKPRSNPYPDVPGAGYNHWNRVYSYDIRANLTKAEADLIIGGECTLWGELADHTNFEGKIWPRASAVAERLWSGYETPSGENITSADAILRLLPWRERMLLRGTMASPLNQGFCTRNPLDCFQPPE
;
A
#
# COMPACT_ATOMS: atom_id res chain seq x y z
N MET A 1 -20.29 20.35 44.98
CA MET A 1 -19.42 19.18 45.25
C MET A 1 -20.16 17.93 44.82
N ILE A 2 -19.57 17.20 43.86
CA ILE A 2 -19.82 15.80 43.50
C ILE A 2 -21.26 15.43 43.09
N ALA A 3 -21.57 15.64 41.80
CA ALA A 3 -22.45 14.80 40.99
C ALA A 3 -22.44 15.33 39.54
N GLY A 4 -21.66 14.71 38.65
CA GLY A 4 -21.62 15.14 37.23
C GLY A 4 -20.45 14.60 36.40
N LEU A 5 -19.92 13.42 36.73
CA LEU A 5 -18.70 12.88 36.09
C LEU A 5 -18.89 11.48 35.48
N SER A 6 -20.12 11.12 35.11
CA SER A 6 -20.46 9.76 34.67
C SER A 6 -20.94 9.61 33.22
N LEU A 7 -20.75 10.62 32.34
CA LEU A 7 -21.09 10.48 30.91
C LEU A 7 -19.90 10.56 29.92
N LEU A 8 -18.68 10.87 30.38
CA LEU A 8 -17.52 11.07 29.48
C LEU A 8 -16.65 9.83 29.22
N CYS A 9 -16.96 8.66 29.79
CA CYS A 9 -16.20 7.43 29.55
C CYS A 9 -16.78 6.52 28.45
N MET A 10 -17.93 6.84 27.83
CA MET A 10 -18.54 5.94 26.83
C MET A 10 -17.96 6.07 25.43
N ALA A 11 -17.30 7.16 25.06
CA ALA A 11 -16.67 7.29 23.73
C ALA A 11 -15.36 6.50 23.62
N ALA A 12 -14.58 6.38 24.71
CA ALA A 12 -13.40 5.50 24.76
C ALA A 12 -13.78 4.02 25.04
N ALA A 13 -14.95 3.77 25.64
CA ALA A 13 -15.41 2.42 25.95
C ALA A 13 -16.25 1.77 24.84
N ALA A 14 -16.69 2.52 23.83
CA ALA A 14 -17.27 1.95 22.60
C ALA A 14 -16.22 1.14 21.79
N MET A 15 -14.93 1.31 22.08
CA MET A 15 -13.84 0.47 21.58
C MET A 15 -13.44 -0.69 22.53
N SER A 16 -14.14 -0.91 23.65
CA SER A 16 -13.84 -1.99 24.61
C SER A 16 -14.93 -3.06 24.73
N GLY A 17 -15.85 -3.11 23.76
CA GLY A 17 -17.02 -3.99 23.75
C GLY A 17 -16.91 -5.20 22.82
N VAL A 18 -15.72 -5.63 22.44
CA VAL A 18 -15.49 -6.98 21.89
C VAL A 18 -14.26 -7.52 22.60
N SER A 19 -14.47 -8.26 23.70
CA SER A 19 -13.45 -9.16 24.20
C SER A 19 -13.30 -10.32 23.22
N ALA A 20 -12.74 -10.05 22.04
CA ALA A 20 -12.03 -11.05 21.28
C ALA A 20 -10.59 -11.08 21.81
N ALA A 21 -10.44 -11.42 23.09
CA ALA A 21 -9.32 -12.26 23.49
C ALA A 21 -9.56 -13.67 22.90
N GLY A 22 -9.80 -13.73 21.59
CA GLY A 22 -9.53 -14.92 20.82
C GLY A 22 -8.03 -15.09 20.95
N GLN A 23 -7.62 -16.25 21.48
CA GLN A 23 -6.24 -16.69 21.45
C GLN A 23 -5.60 -16.20 20.14
N TYR A 24 -4.45 -15.53 20.24
CA TYR A 24 -3.57 -15.34 19.09
C TYR A 24 -3.21 -16.73 18.57
N GLY A 25 -4.10 -17.31 17.76
CA GLY A 25 -3.94 -18.60 17.14
C GLY A 25 -2.78 -18.41 16.20
N GLN A 26 -1.58 -18.76 16.65
CA GLN A 26 -0.48 -18.99 15.74
C GLN A 26 -0.91 -20.17 14.89
N THR A 27 -1.54 -19.89 13.75
CA THR A 27 -1.71 -20.89 12.72
C THR A 27 -0.31 -21.20 12.24
N VAL A 28 0.24 -22.31 12.75
CA VAL A 28 1.53 -22.84 12.33
C VAL A 28 1.40 -23.16 10.83
N VAL A 29 2.26 -22.56 10.02
CA VAL A 29 2.33 -22.90 8.61
C VAL A 29 2.97 -24.27 8.50
N SER A 30 2.21 -25.25 8.01
CA SER A 30 2.67 -26.62 7.81
C SER A 30 2.63 -27.01 6.33
N LEU A 31 3.69 -27.67 5.88
CA LEU A 31 3.84 -28.21 4.53
C LEU A 31 3.49 -29.70 4.53
N PRO A 32 2.91 -30.21 3.43
CA PRO A 32 2.69 -31.65 3.29
C PRO A 32 4.02 -32.42 3.16
N SER A 33 4.02 -33.69 3.59
CA SER A 33 5.19 -34.58 3.62
C SER A 33 5.73 -35.04 2.24
N SER A 34 5.08 -34.65 1.13
CA SER A 34 5.49 -35.01 -0.24
C SER A 34 5.89 -33.76 -1.04
N ASN A 35 6.82 -33.94 -2.00
CA ASN A 35 7.53 -32.87 -2.74
C ASN A 35 6.60 -31.71 -3.18
N PRO A 36 6.61 -30.55 -2.50
CA PRO A 36 5.51 -29.60 -2.58
C PRO A 36 5.56 -28.64 -3.76
N VAL A 37 6.62 -28.63 -4.58
CA VAL A 37 6.77 -27.61 -5.64
C VAL A 37 5.99 -27.96 -6.90
N LYS A 38 4.65 -27.97 -6.78
CA LYS A 38 3.78 -27.83 -7.93
C LYS A 38 3.87 -26.41 -8.51
N GLN A 39 3.87 -25.38 -7.66
CA GLN A 39 3.83 -23.97 -8.06
C GLN A 39 5.20 -23.40 -8.51
N PRO A 40 5.21 -22.39 -9.41
CA PRO A 40 6.43 -21.71 -9.85
C PRO A 40 6.97 -20.76 -8.77
N TRP A 41 8.28 -20.49 -8.78
CA TRP A 41 8.90 -19.53 -7.84
C TRP A 41 8.73 -18.09 -8.31
N VAL A 42 7.46 -17.69 -8.43
CA VAL A 42 7.05 -16.36 -8.83
C VAL A 42 6.17 -15.77 -7.73
N TRP A 43 6.37 -14.48 -7.47
CA TRP A 43 5.62 -13.67 -6.52
C TRP A 43 5.21 -12.34 -7.17
N PRO A 44 3.91 -11.97 -7.15
CA PRO A 44 2.76 -12.81 -6.85
C PRO A 44 2.59 -14.01 -7.80
N LEU A 45 1.87 -15.05 -7.36
CA LEU A 45 1.52 -16.21 -8.17
C LEU A 45 0.64 -15.81 -9.37
N PRO A 46 1.02 -16.15 -10.63
CA PRO A 46 0.20 -15.81 -11.79
C PRO A 46 -1.16 -16.51 -11.81
N GLN A 47 -2.18 -15.86 -12.39
CA GLN A 47 -3.53 -16.41 -12.54
C GLN A 47 -3.54 -17.75 -13.30
N LYS A 48 -2.79 -17.84 -14.40
CA LYS A 48 -2.63 -19.06 -15.20
C LYS A 48 -1.19 -19.22 -15.64
N TRP A 49 -0.63 -20.41 -15.45
CA TRP A 49 0.72 -20.73 -15.86
C TRP A 49 0.84 -22.21 -16.26
N GLU A 50 1.67 -22.48 -17.25
CA GLU A 50 2.12 -23.80 -17.67
C GLU A 50 3.64 -23.77 -17.78
N ARG A 51 4.29 -24.87 -17.39
CA ARG A 51 5.75 -25.03 -17.50
C ARG A 51 6.11 -26.44 -17.92
N GLY A 52 7.20 -26.58 -18.65
CA GLY A 52 7.78 -27.86 -19.02
C GLY A 52 8.80 -28.35 -18.00
N THR A 53 9.77 -29.11 -18.49
CA THR A 53 10.83 -29.74 -17.68
C THR A 53 12.23 -29.44 -18.19
N SER A 54 12.36 -28.68 -19.27
CA SER A 54 13.66 -28.38 -19.89
C SER A 54 14.31 -27.14 -19.28
N THR A 55 15.64 -27.09 -19.28
CA THR A 55 16.41 -25.91 -18.87
C THR A 55 16.99 -25.20 -20.09
N LEU A 56 16.83 -23.87 -20.15
CA LEU A 56 17.40 -23.01 -21.20
C LEU A 56 18.53 -22.16 -20.65
N LYS A 57 19.58 -21.93 -21.43
CA LYS A 57 20.55 -20.88 -21.13
C LYS A 57 19.97 -19.52 -21.52
N VAL A 58 20.35 -18.48 -20.79
CA VAL A 58 20.02 -17.09 -21.10
C VAL A 58 21.32 -16.34 -21.37
N ASN A 59 21.39 -15.67 -22.51
CA ASN A 59 22.52 -14.81 -22.81
C ASN A 59 22.48 -13.57 -21.90
N GLY A 60 23.59 -13.24 -21.22
CA GLY A 60 23.67 -12.03 -20.38
C GLY A 60 23.48 -10.73 -21.18
N ASN A 61 23.72 -10.78 -22.50
CA ASN A 61 23.45 -9.70 -23.45
C ASN A 61 22.11 -9.88 -24.18
N ILE A 62 21.11 -10.49 -23.53
CA ILE A 62 19.77 -10.68 -24.11
C ILE A 62 19.21 -9.35 -24.60
N HIS A 63 18.67 -9.36 -25.82
CA HIS A 63 18.08 -8.18 -26.43
C HIS A 63 16.58 -8.12 -26.15
N PHE A 64 16.06 -6.93 -25.82
CA PHE A 64 14.62 -6.70 -25.69
C PHE A 64 14.16 -5.86 -26.89
N ASP A 65 13.39 -6.48 -27.77
CA ASP A 65 12.84 -5.87 -28.97
C ASP A 65 11.45 -5.29 -28.67
N PHE A 66 11.28 -3.98 -28.88
CA PHE A 66 10.00 -3.28 -28.76
C PHE A 66 10.02 -2.00 -29.62
N GLU A 67 8.88 -1.33 -29.77
CA GLU A 67 8.81 -0.09 -30.55
C GLU A 67 9.74 1.01 -29.99
N SER A 68 10.65 1.51 -30.82
CA SER A 68 11.80 2.36 -30.44
C SER A 68 11.50 3.69 -29.72
N HIS A 69 10.23 4.08 -29.59
CA HIS A 69 9.81 5.35 -28.97
C HIS A 69 9.15 5.20 -27.60
N ASN A 70 8.97 3.97 -27.08
CA ASN A 70 8.40 3.79 -25.75
C ASN A 70 9.46 4.04 -24.65
N THR A 71 9.41 5.22 -24.02
CA THR A 71 10.38 5.66 -23.01
C THR A 71 10.26 4.87 -21.71
N ILE A 72 9.04 4.50 -21.29
CA ILE A 72 8.79 3.69 -20.10
C ILE A 72 9.43 2.31 -20.26
N LEU A 73 9.18 1.62 -21.38
CA LEU A 73 9.82 0.33 -21.67
C LEU A 73 11.33 0.44 -21.78
N SER A 74 11.86 1.48 -22.42
CA SER A 74 13.31 1.68 -22.54
C SER A 74 13.98 1.78 -21.16
N LYS A 75 13.38 2.55 -20.25
CA LYS A 75 13.86 2.67 -18.86
C LYS A 75 13.67 1.37 -18.09
N ALA A 76 12.54 0.68 -18.27
CA ALA A 76 12.26 -0.59 -17.61
C ALA A 76 13.24 -1.69 -18.03
N VAL A 77 13.48 -1.87 -19.33
CA VAL A 77 14.44 -2.85 -19.85
C VAL A 77 15.84 -2.60 -19.29
N LYS A 78 16.31 -1.35 -19.29
CA LYS A 78 17.60 -0.99 -18.71
C LYS A 78 17.65 -1.32 -17.20
N ARG A 79 16.60 -0.98 -16.47
CA ARG A 79 16.49 -1.28 -15.03
C ARG A 79 16.51 -2.79 -14.78
N TYR A 80 15.69 -3.55 -15.48
CA TYR A 80 15.57 -4.99 -15.29
C TYR A 80 16.79 -5.76 -15.77
N HIS A 81 17.50 -5.30 -16.79
CA HIS A 81 18.80 -5.86 -17.16
C HIS A 81 19.76 -5.83 -15.95
N ASN A 82 19.86 -4.69 -15.27
CA ASN A 82 20.67 -4.55 -14.05
C ASN A 82 20.16 -5.37 -12.85
N LEU A 83 18.85 -5.66 -12.76
CA LEU A 83 18.28 -6.48 -11.68
C LEU A 83 18.43 -7.99 -11.94
N ILE A 84 18.50 -8.41 -13.20
CA ILE A 84 18.60 -9.83 -13.60
C ILE A 84 20.06 -10.26 -13.67
N PHE A 85 20.91 -9.47 -14.31
CA PHE A 85 22.27 -9.88 -14.70
C PHE A 85 23.32 -9.35 -13.73
N GLN A 86 23.19 -9.71 -12.47
CA GLN A 86 24.20 -9.46 -11.44
C GLN A 86 25.09 -10.69 -11.26
N LYS A 87 26.39 -10.52 -11.54
CA LYS A 87 27.34 -11.62 -11.52
C LYS A 87 27.52 -12.13 -10.09
N ASP A 88 27.51 -13.45 -9.92
CA ASP A 88 27.73 -14.15 -8.65
C ASP A 88 26.69 -13.87 -7.55
N ASP A 89 25.52 -13.30 -7.92
CA ASP A 89 24.44 -13.00 -6.98
C ASP A 89 23.16 -13.77 -7.33
N TYR A 90 22.69 -14.60 -6.40
CA TYR A 90 21.49 -15.42 -6.57
C TYR A 90 20.81 -15.66 -5.22
N PRO A 91 19.46 -15.65 -5.18
CA PRO A 91 18.74 -15.74 -3.93
C PRO A 91 19.02 -17.09 -3.27
N MET A 92 19.06 -17.09 -1.94
CA MET A 92 19.09 -18.35 -1.19
C MET A 92 17.80 -19.12 -1.48
N ILE A 93 17.95 -20.28 -2.13
CA ILE A 93 16.87 -21.20 -2.48
C ILE A 93 16.99 -22.52 -1.69
N PRO A 94 15.89 -23.29 -1.54
CA PRO A 94 15.94 -24.59 -0.89
C PRO A 94 16.89 -25.61 -1.54
N TYR A 95 17.57 -26.43 -0.72
CA TYR A 95 18.64 -27.33 -1.16
C TYR A 95 18.18 -28.39 -2.17
N ASN A 96 17.07 -29.08 -1.87
CA ASN A 96 16.50 -30.14 -2.72
C ASN A 96 15.84 -29.62 -4.00
N TRP A 97 15.88 -28.31 -4.22
CA TRP A 97 15.26 -27.64 -5.35
C TRP A 97 16.27 -27.07 -6.33
N THR A 98 17.56 -27.26 -6.07
CA THR A 98 18.60 -27.00 -7.05
C THR A 98 18.26 -27.73 -8.37
N THR A 99 18.28 -26.97 -9.46
CA THR A 99 17.92 -27.48 -10.78
C THR A 99 18.81 -28.68 -11.10
N THR A 100 18.22 -29.82 -11.46
CA THR A 100 18.99 -30.89 -12.08
C THR A 100 19.54 -30.32 -13.39
N ASP A 101 20.85 -30.03 -13.42
CA ASP A 101 21.56 -29.41 -14.54
C ASP A 101 21.69 -30.37 -15.73
N SER A 102 20.57 -30.89 -16.19
CA SER A 102 20.48 -31.72 -17.38
C SER A 102 20.66 -30.82 -18.62
N HIS A 103 21.90 -30.79 -19.11
CA HIS A 103 22.35 -30.29 -20.42
C HIS A 103 21.41 -29.27 -21.08
N ALA A 104 21.44 -28.01 -20.65
CA ALA A 104 20.71 -26.94 -21.32
C ALA A 104 21.10 -26.91 -22.82
N ARG A 105 20.14 -27.23 -23.70
CA ARG A 105 20.42 -27.54 -25.13
C ARG A 105 20.37 -26.31 -26.05
N SER A 106 19.79 -25.22 -25.56
CA SER A 106 19.46 -24.02 -26.36
C SER A 106 19.60 -22.77 -25.50
N SER A 107 19.84 -21.64 -26.18
CA SER A 107 20.00 -20.33 -25.55
C SER A 107 18.89 -19.37 -26.00
N LEU A 108 18.34 -18.64 -25.04
CA LEU A 108 17.46 -17.50 -25.27
C LEU A 108 18.30 -16.24 -25.49
N ASN A 109 18.13 -15.61 -26.65
CA ASN A 109 18.91 -14.42 -27.05
C ASN A 109 18.08 -13.14 -27.18
N SER A 110 16.74 -13.25 -27.28
CA SER A 110 15.87 -12.08 -27.34
C SER A 110 14.51 -12.29 -26.69
N VAL A 111 13.93 -11.18 -26.25
CA VAL A 111 12.55 -11.03 -25.77
C VAL A 111 11.87 -10.00 -26.67
N TYR A 112 10.77 -10.38 -27.32
CA TYR A 112 9.95 -9.46 -28.09
C TYR A 112 8.77 -8.99 -27.23
N ILE A 113 8.56 -7.67 -27.13
CA ILE A 113 7.47 -7.06 -26.36
C ILE A 113 6.52 -6.37 -27.34
N ASP A 114 5.27 -6.83 -27.35
CA ASP A 114 4.18 -6.29 -28.14
C ASP A 114 3.13 -5.63 -27.23
N ILE A 115 2.89 -4.34 -27.44
CA ILE A 115 1.89 -3.56 -26.70
C ILE A 115 0.85 -3.05 -27.71
N ARG A 116 -0.43 -3.31 -27.43
CA ARG A 116 -1.54 -2.92 -28.31
C ARG A 116 -1.92 -1.45 -28.20
N ASP A 117 -2.03 -0.94 -26.98
CA ASP A 117 -2.33 0.45 -26.66
C ASP A 117 -1.04 1.19 -26.29
N LYS A 118 -0.69 2.17 -27.12
CA LYS A 118 0.54 2.95 -26.99
C LYS A 118 0.42 4.11 -26.01
N SER A 119 -0.76 4.35 -25.46
CA SER A 119 -0.97 5.33 -24.40
C SER A 119 -0.15 4.96 -23.16
N ASP A 120 0.41 5.98 -22.52
CA ASP A 120 1.05 5.85 -21.21
C ASP A 120 0.12 6.31 -20.07
N HIS A 121 -1.17 6.52 -20.34
CA HIS A 121 -2.14 6.91 -19.32
C HIS A 121 -2.23 5.84 -18.23
N LEU A 122 -2.11 6.27 -16.97
CA LEU A 122 -2.15 5.40 -15.79
C LEU A 122 -3.26 5.89 -14.86
N ASP A 123 -4.21 5.01 -14.59
CA ASP A 123 -5.37 5.21 -13.74
C ASP A 123 -5.82 3.87 -13.14
N MET A 124 -6.95 3.86 -12.42
CA MET A 124 -7.52 2.64 -11.84
C MET A 124 -8.00 1.62 -12.90
N ASP A 125 -8.43 2.07 -14.08
CA ASP A 125 -9.03 1.22 -15.12
C ASP A 125 -8.01 0.73 -16.16
N THR A 126 -6.75 1.14 -16.01
CA THR A 126 -5.61 0.72 -16.81
C THR A 126 -5.50 -0.80 -16.83
N ASP A 127 -5.45 -1.36 -18.04
CA ASP A 127 -5.35 -2.82 -18.21
C ASP A 127 -3.92 -3.30 -17.93
N GLU A 128 -3.77 -4.01 -16.83
CA GLU A 128 -2.51 -4.56 -16.33
C GLU A 128 -2.27 -6.02 -16.74
N SER A 129 -3.11 -6.58 -17.62
CA SER A 129 -2.99 -7.97 -18.06
C SER A 129 -1.85 -8.17 -19.05
N TYR A 130 -1.26 -9.36 -19.01
CA TYR A 130 -0.20 -9.76 -19.93
C TYR A 130 -0.20 -11.27 -20.22
N SER A 131 0.48 -11.63 -21.31
CA SER A 131 0.93 -13.00 -21.55
C SER A 131 2.43 -13.02 -21.76
N LEU A 132 3.09 -14.03 -21.19
CA LEU A 132 4.51 -14.31 -21.34
C LEU A 132 4.68 -15.74 -21.85
N THR A 133 5.32 -15.89 -23.01
CA THR A 133 5.69 -17.20 -23.57
C THR A 133 7.21 -17.31 -23.68
N ILE A 134 7.78 -18.35 -23.10
CA ILE A 134 9.21 -18.68 -23.20
C ILE A 134 9.32 -20.07 -23.83
N PRO A 135 9.62 -20.18 -25.14
CA PRO A 135 9.73 -21.47 -25.82
C PRO A 135 11.03 -22.19 -25.46
N VAL A 136 11.14 -23.49 -25.80
CA VAL A 136 12.40 -24.25 -25.61
C VAL A 136 13.53 -23.82 -26.56
N SER A 137 13.25 -23.00 -27.56
CA SER A 137 14.24 -22.41 -28.46
C SER A 137 13.63 -21.18 -29.17
N GLY A 138 14.47 -20.26 -29.64
CA GLY A 138 14.02 -19.04 -30.32
C GLY A 138 13.95 -17.84 -29.39
N LYS A 139 12.86 -17.05 -29.48
CA LYS A 139 12.65 -15.81 -28.74
C LYS A 139 11.50 -15.92 -27.74
N ALA A 140 11.62 -15.27 -26.59
CA ALA A 140 10.51 -15.11 -25.67
C ALA A 140 9.60 -13.99 -26.18
N VAL A 141 8.32 -14.07 -25.84
CA VAL A 141 7.31 -13.11 -26.30
C VAL A 141 6.50 -12.63 -25.09
N ILE A 142 6.45 -11.32 -24.92
CA ILE A 142 5.55 -10.61 -24.02
C ILE A 142 4.49 -9.93 -24.89
N THR A 143 3.21 -10.18 -24.59
CA THR A 143 2.11 -9.41 -25.18
C THR A 143 1.30 -8.79 -24.06
N ALA A 144 0.99 -7.51 -24.14
CA ALA A 144 0.15 -6.82 -23.19
C ALA A 144 -0.78 -5.82 -23.89
N LYS A 145 -1.89 -5.45 -23.23
CA LYS A 145 -2.74 -4.38 -23.76
C LYS A 145 -2.05 -3.03 -23.61
N THR A 146 -1.54 -2.71 -22.43
CA THR A 146 -0.84 -1.46 -22.14
C THR A 146 0.62 -1.70 -21.80
N VAL A 147 1.40 -0.62 -21.70
CA VAL A 147 2.78 -0.68 -21.19
C VAL A 147 2.87 -1.24 -19.77
N TYR A 148 1.83 -1.05 -18.94
CA TYR A 148 1.82 -1.48 -17.55
C TYR A 148 1.69 -2.99 -17.41
N GLY A 149 0.88 -3.64 -18.25
CA GLY A 149 0.90 -5.11 -18.36
C GLY A 149 2.27 -5.65 -18.78
N ALA A 150 2.97 -4.95 -19.69
CA ALA A 150 4.32 -5.33 -20.10
C ALA A 150 5.35 -5.16 -18.96
N LEU A 151 5.24 -4.13 -18.13
CA LEU A 151 6.07 -3.98 -16.93
C LEU A 151 5.91 -5.17 -15.98
N HIS A 152 4.68 -5.61 -15.72
CA HIS A 152 4.38 -6.78 -14.89
C HIS A 152 4.95 -8.07 -15.49
N ALA A 153 4.90 -8.21 -16.81
CA ALA A 153 5.49 -9.34 -17.51
C ALA A 153 7.02 -9.37 -17.40
N ILE A 154 7.68 -8.22 -17.47
CA ILE A 154 9.14 -8.10 -17.30
C ILE A 154 9.52 -8.45 -15.85
N GLU A 155 8.75 -8.01 -14.85
CA GLU A 155 8.96 -8.43 -13.46
C GLU A 155 8.87 -9.96 -13.33
N THR A 156 7.81 -10.57 -13.86
CA THR A 156 7.66 -12.04 -13.84
C THR A 156 8.80 -12.74 -14.57
N PHE A 157 9.21 -12.24 -15.75
CA PHE A 157 10.37 -12.76 -16.47
C PHE A 157 11.65 -12.70 -15.62
N SER A 158 11.87 -11.58 -14.91
CA SER A 158 13.04 -11.39 -14.05
C SER A 158 13.12 -12.39 -12.89
N GLN A 159 11.99 -12.91 -12.43
CA GLN A 159 11.90 -13.92 -11.37
C GLN A 159 12.14 -15.34 -11.88
N ILE A 160 11.76 -15.60 -13.13
CA ILE A 160 11.97 -16.90 -13.80
C ILE A 160 13.45 -17.10 -14.18
N VAL A 161 14.16 -16.03 -14.54
CA VAL A 161 15.60 -16.08 -14.78
C VAL A 161 16.34 -16.31 -13.47
N GLN A 162 17.25 -17.29 -13.48
CA GLN A 162 18.07 -17.70 -12.33
C GLN A 162 19.53 -17.81 -12.75
N TYR A 163 20.45 -17.58 -11.83
CA TYR A 163 21.86 -17.92 -12.06
C TYR A 163 22.11 -19.36 -11.60
N SER A 164 22.74 -20.17 -12.45
CA SER A 164 23.19 -21.53 -12.12
C SER A 164 24.69 -21.49 -11.82
N PRO A 165 25.10 -21.69 -10.54
CA PRO A 165 26.52 -21.70 -10.16
C PRO A 165 27.31 -22.84 -10.79
N SER A 166 26.68 -24.01 -10.96
CA SER A 166 27.30 -25.18 -11.60
C SER A 166 27.61 -24.93 -13.08
N LEU A 167 26.67 -24.32 -13.81
CA LEU A 167 26.82 -24.00 -15.24
C LEU A 167 27.55 -22.67 -15.48
N HIS A 168 27.81 -21.88 -14.42
CA HIS A 168 28.35 -20.52 -14.51
C HIS A 168 27.59 -19.67 -15.53
N SER A 169 26.26 -19.77 -15.54
CA SER A 169 25.40 -19.13 -16.54
C SER A 169 24.01 -18.83 -16.03
N TYR A 170 23.35 -17.82 -16.60
CA TYR A 170 21.93 -17.59 -16.38
C TYR A 170 21.10 -18.64 -17.12
N VAL A 171 20.04 -19.11 -16.46
CA VAL A 171 19.16 -20.16 -16.95
C VAL A 171 17.69 -19.82 -16.69
N ILE A 172 16.83 -20.43 -17.50
CA ILE A 172 15.39 -20.51 -17.25
C ILE A 172 15.05 -22.00 -17.07
N PRO A 173 14.77 -22.45 -15.84
CA PRO A 173 14.35 -23.83 -15.60
C PRO A 173 12.90 -24.03 -16.03
N ASN A 174 12.51 -25.27 -16.31
CA ASN A 174 11.13 -25.67 -16.61
C ASN A 174 10.51 -25.03 -17.87
N ALA A 175 11.32 -24.72 -18.88
CA ALA A 175 10.80 -24.35 -20.19
C ALA A 175 10.10 -25.54 -20.89
N PRO A 176 9.13 -25.29 -21.79
CA PRO A 176 8.60 -23.97 -22.14
C PRO A 176 7.69 -23.40 -21.05
N TRP A 177 7.65 -22.08 -20.92
CA TRP A 177 6.69 -21.37 -20.07
C TRP A 177 5.58 -20.76 -20.90
N LYS A 178 4.34 -20.83 -20.41
CA LYS A 178 3.22 -20.03 -20.88
C LYS A 178 2.51 -19.44 -19.68
N ILE A 179 2.43 -18.12 -19.60
CA ILE A 179 1.78 -17.40 -18.52
C ILE A 179 0.73 -16.49 -19.13
N SER A 180 -0.45 -16.47 -18.52
CA SER A 180 -1.51 -15.49 -18.79
C SER A 180 -1.95 -14.96 -17.44
N ASP A 181 -1.77 -13.67 -17.21
CA ASP A 181 -1.83 -13.11 -15.87
C ASP A 181 -2.49 -11.72 -15.86
N TYR A 182 -3.13 -11.41 -14.74
CA TYR A 182 -3.88 -10.19 -14.52
C TYR A 182 -4.17 -10.03 -13.01
N PRO A 183 -4.33 -8.81 -12.50
CA PRO A 183 -4.65 -8.60 -11.10
C PRO A 183 -6.11 -8.96 -10.79
N LYS A 184 -6.35 -9.51 -9.59
CA LYS A 184 -7.68 -9.75 -9.05
C LYS A 184 -8.40 -8.46 -8.68
N TYR A 185 -7.67 -7.51 -8.11
CA TYR A 185 -8.16 -6.19 -7.71
C TYR A 185 -7.38 -5.07 -8.38
N LYS A 186 -8.07 -3.99 -8.73
CA LYS A 186 -7.49 -2.85 -9.45
C LYS A 186 -6.69 -1.91 -8.54
N HIS A 187 -7.03 -1.84 -7.26
CA HIS A 187 -6.39 -0.97 -6.28
C HIS A 187 -5.51 -1.77 -5.32
N ARG A 188 -4.18 -1.61 -5.42
CA ARG A 188 -3.22 -2.43 -4.64
C ARG A 188 -2.15 -1.54 -4.05
N GLY A 189 -2.40 -1.05 -2.84
CA GLY A 189 -1.66 0.08 -2.29
C GLY A 189 -0.87 -0.17 -1.03
N LEU A 190 0.04 0.77 -0.79
CA LEU A 190 0.72 0.97 0.48
C LEU A 190 0.52 2.44 0.87
N LEU A 191 -0.02 2.69 2.06
CA LEU A 191 0.02 3.99 2.70
C LEU A 191 1.39 4.19 3.34
N LEU A 192 2.06 5.29 2.99
CA LEU A 192 3.31 5.73 3.60
C LEU A 192 3.09 7.09 4.26
N ASP A 193 3.19 7.09 5.59
CA ASP A 193 3.16 8.30 6.41
C ASP A 193 4.54 8.97 6.42
N THR A 194 4.60 10.16 5.82
CA THR A 194 5.81 10.99 5.75
C THR A 194 5.68 12.29 6.55
N SER A 195 4.65 12.36 7.39
CA SER A 195 4.41 13.49 8.29
C SER A 195 4.96 13.22 9.68
N ARG A 196 4.63 12.07 10.29
CA ARG A 196 5.10 11.69 11.63
C ARG A 196 6.62 11.55 11.70
N HIS A 197 7.24 11.16 10.59
CA HIS A 197 8.67 11.34 10.33
C HIS A 197 8.87 11.67 8.85
N TYR A 198 9.87 12.49 8.56
CA TYR A 198 10.22 12.82 7.17
C TYR A 198 10.92 11.65 6.47
N TYR A 199 10.61 11.47 5.18
CA TYR A 199 11.27 10.50 4.31
C TYR A 199 12.02 11.22 3.20
N ALA A 200 13.28 10.85 2.94
CA ALA A 200 13.97 11.42 1.80
C ALA A 200 13.35 10.89 0.49
N VAL A 201 13.43 11.67 -0.59
CA VAL A 201 12.92 11.27 -1.92
C VAL A 201 13.43 9.89 -2.35
N LYS A 202 14.69 9.57 -2.06
CA LYS A 202 15.28 8.26 -2.34
C LYS A 202 14.55 7.10 -1.64
N ASP A 203 14.02 7.32 -0.44
CA ASP A 203 13.33 6.28 0.36
C ASP A 203 11.91 6.08 -0.20
N ILE A 204 11.27 7.15 -0.67
CA ILE A 204 10.00 7.11 -1.40
C ILE A 204 10.17 6.40 -2.75
N GLU A 205 11.20 6.76 -3.53
CA GLU A 205 11.54 6.10 -4.79
C GLU A 205 11.85 4.60 -4.57
N LYS A 206 12.56 4.25 -3.50
CA LYS A 206 12.80 2.86 -3.12
C LYS A 206 11.53 2.11 -2.75
N THR A 207 10.59 2.77 -2.07
CA THR A 207 9.25 2.25 -1.83
C THR A 207 8.52 1.98 -3.15
N ILE A 208 8.56 2.92 -4.10
CA ILE A 208 7.96 2.73 -5.44
C ILE A 208 8.60 1.57 -6.20
N ASP A 209 9.93 1.43 -6.17
CA ASP A 209 10.62 0.28 -6.78
C ASP A 209 10.09 -1.04 -6.22
N THR A 210 9.98 -1.15 -4.89
CA THR A 210 9.52 -2.36 -4.22
C THR A 210 8.02 -2.64 -4.42
N LEU A 211 7.18 -1.61 -4.53
CA LEU A 211 5.77 -1.76 -4.96
C LEU A 211 5.70 -2.38 -6.36
N SER A 212 6.47 -1.85 -7.31
CA SER A 212 6.52 -2.34 -8.69
C SER A 212 6.95 -3.80 -8.76
N TRP A 213 7.98 -4.20 -8.00
CA TRP A 213 8.45 -5.59 -7.94
C TRP A 213 7.39 -6.56 -7.42
N ASN A 214 6.52 -6.09 -6.52
CA ASN A 214 5.42 -6.87 -5.95
C ASN A 214 4.12 -6.72 -6.74
N LYS A 215 4.12 -6.00 -7.88
CA LYS A 215 2.94 -5.67 -8.70
C LYS A 215 1.85 -4.88 -7.95
N MET A 216 2.24 -4.16 -6.91
CA MET A 216 1.41 -3.14 -6.27
C MET A 216 1.46 -1.88 -7.12
N ASN A 217 0.33 -1.17 -7.22
CA ASN A 217 0.16 -0.08 -8.18
C ASN A 217 -0.31 1.23 -7.54
N VAL A 218 -0.34 1.34 -6.22
CA VAL A 218 -0.69 2.58 -5.51
C VAL A 218 0.33 2.87 -4.41
N LEU A 219 0.89 4.07 -4.45
CA LEU A 219 1.48 4.73 -3.28
C LEU A 219 0.43 5.72 -2.78
N HIS A 220 -0.16 5.42 -1.63
CA HIS A 220 -1.01 6.35 -0.90
C HIS A 220 -0.08 7.20 -0.02
N TRP A 221 0.08 8.47 -0.40
CA TRP A 221 1.04 9.35 0.23
C TRP A 221 0.37 10.24 1.28
N HIS A 222 0.42 9.78 2.52
CA HIS A 222 0.04 10.54 3.71
C HIS A 222 1.16 11.52 4.04
N MET A 223 1.07 12.72 3.48
CA MET A 223 2.17 13.69 3.47
C MET A 223 2.13 14.70 4.60
N ILE A 224 0.96 14.98 5.16
CA ILE A 224 0.74 16.01 6.18
C ILE A 224 -0.07 15.42 7.33
N ASP A 225 0.16 15.89 8.56
CA ASP A 225 -0.57 15.47 9.77
C ASP A 225 -0.32 16.52 10.88
N SER A 226 -0.79 16.29 12.09
CA SER A 226 -0.61 17.12 13.27
C SER A 226 0.87 17.39 13.59
N THR A 227 1.74 16.44 13.31
CA THR A 227 3.15 16.46 13.71
C THR A 227 4.04 17.23 12.75
N SER A 228 3.75 17.23 11.44
CA SER A 228 4.44 18.09 10.49
C SER A 228 3.65 18.44 9.21
N PHE A 229 4.06 19.53 8.56
CA PHE A 229 3.55 19.99 7.26
C PHE A 229 4.74 20.14 6.29
N PRO A 230 5.20 19.07 5.63
CA PRO A 230 6.37 19.13 4.75
C PRO A 230 6.09 19.71 3.36
N TYR A 231 4.83 19.79 2.92
CA TYR A 231 4.49 20.31 1.59
C TYR A 231 4.71 21.82 1.48
N LYS A 232 5.60 22.24 0.58
CA LYS A 232 5.86 23.66 0.31
C LYS A 232 4.83 24.22 -0.67
N SER A 233 3.68 24.63 -0.15
CA SER A 233 2.64 25.33 -0.93
C SER A 233 3.17 26.61 -1.57
N LYS A 234 2.72 26.89 -2.80
CA LYS A 234 3.05 28.13 -3.51
C LYS A 234 2.26 29.31 -2.95
N ALA A 235 0.99 29.10 -2.63
CA ALA A 235 0.12 30.13 -2.06
C ALA A 235 0.38 30.38 -0.57
N TYR A 236 0.69 29.32 0.19
CA TYR A 236 0.89 29.39 1.63
C TYR A 236 2.24 28.77 2.05
N PRO A 237 3.39 29.33 1.62
CA PRO A 237 4.71 28.79 1.93
C PRO A 237 4.99 28.69 3.44
N GLN A 238 4.38 29.56 4.24
CA GLN A 238 4.50 29.58 5.69
C GLN A 238 4.02 28.28 6.36
N LEU A 239 3.13 27.51 5.73
CA LEU A 239 2.70 26.19 6.22
C LEU A 239 3.91 25.26 6.36
N ALA A 240 4.76 25.15 5.33
CA ALA A 240 6.00 24.38 5.43
C ALA A 240 7.08 25.07 6.25
N GLU A 241 7.27 26.38 6.08
CA GLU A 241 8.34 27.12 6.79
C GLU A 241 8.24 27.00 8.31
N LYS A 242 7.02 26.85 8.84
CA LYS A 242 6.76 26.74 10.28
C LYS A 242 6.23 25.37 10.72
N GLY A 243 5.65 24.59 9.81
CA GLY A 243 5.06 23.28 10.10
C GLY A 243 5.96 22.09 9.79
N SER A 244 7.02 22.25 8.97
CA SER A 244 7.99 21.16 8.72
C SER A 244 8.99 21.02 9.87
N TYR A 245 9.57 19.82 10.03
CA TYR A 245 10.60 19.59 11.05
C TYR A 245 11.86 20.44 10.86
N SER A 246 12.21 20.74 9.60
CA SER A 246 13.30 21.66 9.26
C SER A 246 13.17 22.13 7.80
N PRO A 247 13.88 23.18 7.38
CA PRO A 247 13.93 23.58 5.97
C PRO A 247 14.42 22.48 5.01
N ALA A 248 15.16 21.47 5.50
CA ALA A 248 15.60 20.32 4.71
C ALA A 248 14.54 19.21 4.61
N HIS A 249 13.48 19.28 5.39
CA HIS A 249 12.40 18.28 5.47
C HIS A 249 11.14 18.78 4.78
N GLN A 250 11.28 19.22 3.53
CA GLN A 250 10.18 19.78 2.73
C GLN A 250 10.12 19.14 1.35
N TYR A 251 8.91 19.03 0.81
CA TYR A 251 8.66 18.62 -0.58
C TYR A 251 8.10 19.81 -1.35
N ASP A 252 8.82 20.24 -2.39
CA ASP A 252 8.32 21.25 -3.32
C ASP A 252 7.58 20.61 -4.52
N ALA A 253 6.89 21.44 -5.29
CA ALA A 253 6.16 21.02 -6.49
C ALA A 253 7.04 20.21 -7.46
N LYS A 254 8.30 20.61 -7.68
CA LYS A 254 9.23 19.92 -8.56
C LYS A 254 9.54 18.51 -8.06
N THR A 255 9.76 18.38 -6.76
CA THR A 255 10.04 17.11 -6.09
C THR A 255 8.84 16.17 -6.21
N ILE A 256 7.64 16.65 -5.90
CA ILE A 256 6.41 15.86 -6.01
C ILE A 256 6.18 15.39 -7.45
N SER A 257 6.25 16.30 -8.43
CA SER A 257 6.09 15.91 -9.84
C SER A 257 7.14 14.90 -10.30
N ALA A 258 8.38 14.97 -9.80
CA ALA A 258 9.41 13.99 -10.09
C ALA A 258 9.08 12.61 -9.50
N VAL A 259 8.59 12.55 -8.26
CA VAL A 259 8.13 11.31 -7.61
C VAL A 259 6.95 10.70 -8.37
N VAL A 260 5.94 11.50 -8.72
CA VAL A 260 4.78 11.07 -9.52
C VAL A 260 5.23 10.49 -10.87
N GLN A 261 6.17 11.14 -11.56
CA GLN A 261 6.72 10.64 -12.82
C GLN A 261 7.54 9.35 -12.62
N TYR A 262 8.34 9.26 -11.55
CA TYR A 262 9.12 8.06 -11.21
C TYR A 262 8.21 6.85 -10.93
N ALA A 263 7.07 7.09 -10.28
CA ALA A 263 6.02 6.12 -10.01
C ALA A 263 5.31 5.67 -11.30
N LYS A 264 4.95 6.61 -12.17
CA LYS A 264 4.37 6.31 -13.49
C LYS A 264 5.26 5.37 -14.30
N GLU A 265 6.57 5.58 -14.32
CA GLU A 265 7.55 4.73 -15.04
C GLU A 265 7.67 3.29 -14.48
N ARG A 266 6.96 3.00 -13.39
CA ARG A 266 6.89 1.72 -12.69
C ARG A 266 5.48 1.15 -12.57
N GLY A 267 4.48 1.82 -13.17
CA GLY A 267 3.08 1.44 -13.06
C GLY A 267 2.50 1.66 -11.66
N VAL A 268 3.03 2.63 -10.92
CA VAL A 268 2.54 3.01 -9.59
C VAL A 268 1.86 4.37 -9.69
N ARG A 269 0.59 4.40 -9.29
CA ARG A 269 -0.22 5.60 -9.08
C ARG A 269 0.18 6.24 -7.76
N VAL A 270 0.17 7.58 -7.69
CA VAL A 270 0.42 8.30 -6.44
C VAL A 270 -0.84 9.04 -6.06
N ILE A 271 -1.48 8.60 -4.97
CA ILE A 271 -2.71 9.20 -4.45
C ILE A 271 -2.32 10.07 -3.25
N PRO A 272 -2.54 11.39 -3.30
CA PRO A 272 -2.28 12.25 -2.17
C PRO A 272 -3.38 12.12 -1.12
N GLU A 273 -3.01 12.29 0.15
CA GLU A 273 -3.96 12.45 1.25
C GLU A 273 -3.86 13.82 1.89
N LEU A 274 -4.97 14.55 1.82
CA LEU A 274 -5.16 15.80 2.54
C LEU A 274 -5.78 15.47 3.90
N GLU A 275 -4.91 15.30 4.89
CA GLU A 275 -5.31 15.03 6.26
C GLU A 275 -6.01 16.27 6.86
N ALA A 276 -7.35 16.20 6.96
CA ALA A 276 -8.22 17.27 7.43
C ALA A 276 -9.64 16.75 7.74
N PRO A 277 -10.40 17.39 8.65
CA PRO A 277 -9.99 18.48 9.53
C PRO A 277 -9.36 18.01 10.85
N GLY A 278 -9.32 16.68 11.08
CA GLY A 278 -8.52 16.04 12.12
C GLY A 278 -7.03 16.33 11.97
N HIS A 279 -6.22 15.88 12.93
CA HIS A 279 -4.76 15.86 12.82
C HIS A 279 -4.12 17.10 12.17
N SER A 280 -4.50 18.31 12.62
CA SER A 280 -4.20 19.56 11.88
C SER A 280 -3.35 20.57 12.64
N THR A 281 -2.70 20.17 13.74
CA THR A 281 -1.85 21.08 14.54
C THR A 281 -0.76 21.77 13.71
N SER A 282 -0.09 21.05 12.80
CA SER A 282 1.01 21.59 11.99
C SER A 282 0.58 22.73 11.07
N TRP A 283 -0.67 22.72 10.59
CA TRP A 283 -1.27 23.80 9.80
C TRP A 283 -1.27 25.11 10.58
N GLY A 284 -1.59 25.03 11.88
CA GLY A 284 -1.70 26.16 12.80
C GLY A 284 -0.37 26.82 13.13
N TYR A 285 0.77 26.16 12.89
CA TYR A 285 2.06 26.82 13.01
C TYR A 285 2.31 27.82 11.88
N GLY A 286 1.87 27.49 10.66
CA GLY A 286 1.94 28.37 9.50
C GLY A 286 0.87 29.46 9.51
N VAL A 287 -0.38 29.05 9.73
CA VAL A 287 -1.60 29.86 9.65
C VAL A 287 -2.40 29.68 10.95
N PRO A 288 -2.03 30.37 12.05
CA PRO A 288 -2.60 30.10 13.38
C PRO A 288 -4.11 30.27 13.49
N GLU A 289 -4.70 31.13 12.67
CA GLU A 289 -6.11 31.46 12.71
C GLU A 289 -7.03 30.32 12.24
N ILE A 290 -6.54 29.35 11.47
CA ILE A 290 -7.39 28.30 10.87
C ILE A 290 -7.49 27.02 11.72
N VAL A 291 -6.89 26.96 12.92
CA VAL A 291 -6.85 25.74 13.74
C VAL A 291 -7.35 26.01 15.17
N SER A 292 -8.19 25.11 15.67
CA SER A 292 -8.69 25.07 17.04
C SER A 292 -7.88 24.07 17.88
N CYS A 293 -7.81 24.32 19.20
CA CYS A 293 -7.24 23.39 20.20
C CYS A 293 -5.76 23.03 20.03
N VAL A 294 -5.01 23.85 19.30
CA VAL A 294 -3.58 23.69 19.06
C VAL A 294 -2.82 23.49 20.38
N ASN A 295 -2.17 22.34 20.54
CA ASN A 295 -1.37 21.95 21.71
C ASN A 295 -2.14 22.07 23.05
N HIS A 296 -3.43 21.78 23.06
CA HIS A 296 -4.24 21.77 24.29
C HIS A 296 -3.67 20.79 25.33
N VAL A 297 -3.61 21.22 26.60
CA VAL A 297 -3.15 20.39 27.74
C VAL A 297 -4.25 20.33 28.82
N PRO A 298 -4.66 19.13 29.27
CA PRO A 298 -4.28 17.82 28.75
C PRO A 298 -4.79 17.62 27.31
N TYR A 299 -4.05 16.85 26.50
CA TYR A 299 -4.46 16.54 25.13
C TYR A 299 -5.61 15.52 25.09
N LEU A 300 -5.68 14.63 26.09
CA LEU A 300 -6.74 13.61 26.20
C LEU A 300 -8.12 14.28 26.24
N GLY A 301 -9.00 13.83 25.36
CA GLY A 301 -10.32 14.42 25.16
C GLY A 301 -10.37 15.53 24.11
N TYR A 302 -9.24 15.95 23.55
CA TYR A 302 -9.14 16.90 22.42
C TYR A 302 -8.46 16.30 21.19
N THR A 303 -7.84 15.13 21.32
CA THR A 303 -7.21 14.35 20.26
C THR A 303 -6.99 12.91 20.74
N VAL A 304 -6.81 11.98 19.82
CA VAL A 304 -6.34 10.61 20.10
C VAL A 304 -4.85 10.65 20.44
N GLN A 305 -4.04 11.37 19.64
CA GLN A 305 -2.59 11.51 19.83
C GLN A 305 -2.13 12.98 19.86
N PRO A 306 -1.14 13.39 20.70
CA PRO A 306 -0.59 14.72 20.65
C PRO A 306 0.25 14.89 19.38
N PRO A 307 0.37 16.12 18.88
CA PRO A 307 -0.26 17.32 19.43
C PRO A 307 -1.74 17.43 19.03
N SER A 308 -2.59 17.93 19.93
CA SER A 308 -3.98 18.25 19.60
C SER A 308 -4.08 19.46 18.67
N GLY A 309 -5.04 19.40 17.74
CA GLY A 309 -5.33 20.47 16.80
C GLY A 309 -6.24 19.99 15.68
N GLN A 310 -7.31 20.74 15.42
CA GLN A 310 -8.26 20.45 14.33
C GLN A 310 -8.56 21.74 13.57
N LEU A 311 -8.75 21.67 12.25
CA LEU A 311 -9.14 22.85 11.48
C LEU A 311 -10.41 23.48 12.06
N ASN A 312 -10.42 24.81 12.12
CA ASN A 312 -11.57 25.58 12.53
C ASN A 312 -12.54 25.70 11.34
N ILE A 313 -13.48 24.78 11.29
CA ILE A 313 -14.45 24.63 10.19
C ILE A 313 -15.49 25.76 10.08
N ALA A 314 -15.51 26.70 11.04
CA ALA A 314 -16.41 27.86 11.01
C ALA A 314 -15.82 29.07 10.27
N LYS A 315 -14.53 29.05 9.93
CA LYS A 315 -13.83 30.18 9.31
C LYS A 315 -13.75 30.04 7.80
N ASN A 316 -14.00 31.13 7.09
CA ASN A 316 -13.86 31.17 5.64
C ASN A 316 -12.40 31.02 5.22
N GLU A 317 -11.47 31.59 5.99
CA GLU A 317 -10.03 31.50 5.77
C GLU A 317 -9.56 30.03 5.77
N THR A 318 -10.14 29.19 6.64
CA THR A 318 -9.87 27.74 6.65
C THR A 318 -10.22 27.12 5.31
N LYS A 319 -11.41 27.42 4.78
CA LYS A 319 -11.87 26.91 3.49
C LYS A 319 -11.01 27.42 2.34
N GLU A 320 -10.60 28.68 2.36
CA GLU A 320 -9.71 29.27 1.34
C GLU A 320 -8.35 28.56 1.29
N VAL A 321 -7.72 28.35 2.45
CA VAL A 321 -6.43 27.64 2.55
C VAL A 321 -6.56 26.21 2.04
N VAL A 322 -7.55 25.47 2.55
CA VAL A 322 -7.81 24.07 2.17
C VAL A 322 -8.05 23.93 0.66
N ASN A 323 -8.94 24.75 0.09
CA ASN A 323 -9.23 24.74 -1.34
C ASN A 323 -7.98 25.02 -2.16
N LYS A 324 -7.11 25.93 -1.68
CA LYS A 324 -5.90 26.26 -2.40
C LYS A 324 -4.88 25.13 -2.42
N ILE A 325 -4.77 24.37 -1.33
CA ILE A 325 -3.93 23.16 -1.30
C ILE A 325 -4.51 22.09 -2.24
N ILE A 326 -5.83 21.91 -2.26
CA ILE A 326 -6.50 20.98 -3.20
C ILE A 326 -6.24 21.39 -4.65
N ASP A 327 -6.31 22.68 -4.99
CA ASP A 327 -5.99 23.18 -6.34
C ASP A 327 -4.56 22.81 -6.74
N GLU A 328 -3.58 23.12 -5.89
CA GLU A 328 -2.17 22.85 -6.16
C GLU A 328 -1.90 21.35 -6.28
N TRP A 329 -2.47 20.53 -5.40
CA TRP A 329 -2.28 19.09 -5.43
C TRP A 329 -3.00 18.43 -6.61
N SER A 330 -4.17 18.94 -7.01
CA SER A 330 -4.88 18.42 -8.18
C SER A 330 -4.07 18.59 -9.47
N GLU A 331 -3.22 19.62 -9.55
CA GLU A 331 -2.26 19.82 -10.64
C GLU A 331 -1.02 18.92 -10.51
N LEU A 332 -0.50 18.71 -9.30
CA LEU A 332 0.74 17.96 -9.06
C LEU A 332 0.54 16.44 -9.14
N PHE A 333 -0.58 15.94 -8.65
CA PHE A 333 -0.91 14.52 -8.60
C PHE A 333 -1.86 14.19 -9.74
N THR A 334 -1.35 13.47 -10.75
CA THR A 334 -2.09 13.17 -11.98
C THR A 334 -3.12 12.05 -11.82
N ASP A 335 -3.16 11.37 -10.68
CA ASP A 335 -4.10 10.28 -10.43
C ASP A 335 -5.55 10.78 -10.35
N SER A 336 -6.52 9.95 -10.75
CA SER A 336 -7.94 10.34 -10.66
C SER A 336 -8.49 10.29 -9.24
N PHE A 337 -7.80 9.69 -8.27
CA PHE A 337 -8.23 9.63 -6.88
C PHE A 337 -7.55 10.73 -6.06
N PHE A 338 -8.26 11.19 -5.05
CA PHE A 338 -7.76 12.12 -4.05
C PHE A 338 -8.32 11.70 -2.68
N HIS A 339 -7.44 11.45 -1.71
CA HIS A 339 -7.88 11.10 -0.36
C HIS A 339 -8.16 12.37 0.43
N ALA A 340 -9.41 12.54 0.86
CA ALA A 340 -9.90 13.67 1.63
C ALA A 340 -10.03 13.36 3.13
N SER A 341 -9.40 12.26 3.59
CA SER A 341 -9.30 11.82 4.98
C SER A 341 -10.63 11.86 5.77
N GLY A 342 -10.64 12.44 6.97
CA GLY A 342 -11.76 12.56 7.89
C GLY A 342 -11.72 11.61 9.09
N ASP A 343 -10.58 11.03 9.44
CA ASP A 343 -10.47 10.15 10.60
C ASP A 343 -10.40 10.92 11.94
N GLU A 344 -10.75 10.20 13.02
CA GLU A 344 -10.49 10.57 14.42
C GLU A 344 -10.83 12.01 14.88
N VAL A 345 -11.84 12.65 14.28
CA VAL A 345 -12.27 13.99 14.66
C VAL A 345 -12.92 13.99 16.06
N VAL A 346 -12.37 14.80 16.97
CA VAL A 346 -12.80 14.92 18.36
C VAL A 346 -13.69 16.16 18.55
N MET A 347 -15.00 15.94 18.71
CA MET A 347 -16.01 17.00 18.81
C MET A 347 -15.78 18.00 19.97
N ALA A 348 -15.16 17.55 21.07
CA ALA A 348 -14.87 18.41 22.22
C ALA A 348 -13.92 19.55 21.86
N CYS A 349 -13.07 19.38 20.84
CA CYS A 349 -12.24 20.48 20.36
C CYS A 349 -13.09 21.65 19.84
N TRP A 350 -14.04 21.37 18.96
CA TRP A 350 -14.90 22.41 18.40
C TRP A 350 -15.95 22.94 19.38
N THR A 351 -16.47 22.08 20.25
CA THR A 351 -17.50 22.47 21.23
C THR A 351 -16.98 23.53 22.21
N ASN A 352 -15.66 23.55 22.47
CA ASN A 352 -15.02 24.51 23.37
C ASN A 352 -14.41 25.73 22.66
N ASP A 353 -14.48 25.80 21.33
CA ASP A 353 -14.00 26.93 20.55
C ASP A 353 -15.07 28.03 20.47
N THR A 354 -14.75 29.23 20.96
CA THR A 354 -15.70 30.36 21.03
C THR A 354 -16.11 30.88 19.66
N THR A 355 -15.25 30.76 18.64
CA THR A 355 -15.56 31.20 17.28
C THR A 355 -16.55 30.25 16.63
N ILE A 356 -16.38 28.93 16.83
CA ILE A 356 -17.32 27.92 16.35
C ILE A 356 -18.64 28.06 17.10
N ALA A 357 -18.62 28.18 18.44
CA ALA A 357 -19.84 28.37 19.22
C ALA A 357 -20.65 29.61 18.78
N SER A 358 -19.98 30.70 18.40
CA SER A 358 -20.62 31.90 17.88
C SER A 358 -21.25 31.66 16.50
N TYR A 359 -20.51 31.01 15.59
CA TYR A 359 -21.00 30.67 14.24
C TYR A 359 -22.24 29.77 14.29
N LEU A 360 -22.20 28.72 15.13
CA LEU A 360 -23.31 27.78 15.32
C LEU A 360 -24.58 28.48 15.81
N LYS A 361 -24.44 29.45 16.74
CA LYS A 361 -25.56 30.25 17.25
C LYS A 361 -26.13 31.18 16.19
N GLU A 362 -25.28 31.83 15.40
CA GLU A 362 -25.70 32.75 14.33
C GLU A 362 -26.45 32.02 13.21
N HIS A 363 -25.99 30.81 12.84
CA HIS A 363 -26.55 30.02 11.75
C HIS A 363 -27.62 29.01 12.19
N ASN A 364 -27.93 28.96 13.49
CA ASN A 364 -28.88 28.02 14.07
C ASN A 364 -28.61 26.56 13.64
N MET A 365 -27.36 26.11 13.79
CA MET A 365 -26.92 24.78 13.38
C MET A 365 -26.10 24.09 14.48
N SER A 366 -26.03 22.76 14.42
CA SER A 366 -25.19 21.93 15.27
C SER A 366 -23.76 21.80 14.72
N VAL A 367 -22.82 21.41 15.59
CA VAL A 367 -21.44 21.15 15.17
C VAL A 367 -21.33 20.03 14.13
N ASN A 368 -22.20 19.02 14.22
CA ASN A 368 -22.22 17.91 13.27
C ASN A 368 -22.71 18.36 11.89
N GLU A 369 -23.72 19.24 11.83
CA GLU A 369 -24.19 19.83 10.56
C GLU A 369 -23.11 20.73 9.93
N LEU A 370 -22.37 21.49 10.75
CA LEU A 370 -21.25 22.30 10.25
C LEU A 370 -20.12 21.41 9.73
N PHE A 371 -19.83 20.31 10.42
CA PHE A 371 -18.81 19.36 9.99
C PHE A 371 -19.21 18.63 8.70
N GLU A 372 -20.44 18.12 8.61
CA GLU A 372 -20.97 17.53 7.37
C GLU A 372 -20.88 18.53 6.22
N LYS A 373 -21.27 19.79 6.45
CA LYS A 373 -21.13 20.85 5.46
C LYS A 373 -19.69 21.07 5.02
N PHE A 374 -18.74 21.15 5.95
CA PHE A 374 -17.32 21.33 5.63
C PHE A 374 -16.79 20.17 4.78
N VAL A 375 -17.13 18.93 5.16
CA VAL A 375 -16.73 17.72 4.43
C VAL A 375 -17.30 17.72 3.01
N LEU A 376 -18.61 17.97 2.86
CA LEU A 376 -19.24 17.98 1.55
C LEU A 376 -18.70 19.11 0.65
N ASP A 377 -18.48 20.31 1.20
CA ASP A 377 -17.88 21.43 0.47
C ASP A 377 -16.45 21.09 -0.01
N LEU A 378 -15.64 20.42 0.83
CA LEU A 378 -14.29 19.98 0.49
C LEU A 378 -14.32 18.93 -0.62
N GLN A 379 -15.19 17.91 -0.48
CA GLN A 379 -15.34 16.86 -1.47
C GLN A 379 -15.84 17.40 -2.82
N ASP A 380 -16.76 18.35 -2.82
CA ASP A 380 -17.23 19.00 -4.05
C ASP A 380 -16.12 19.81 -4.74
N HIS A 381 -15.25 20.45 -3.96
CA HIS A 381 -14.08 21.12 -4.50
C HIS A 381 -13.10 20.12 -5.14
N VAL A 382 -12.84 18.98 -4.50
CA VAL A 382 -12.07 17.87 -5.09
C VAL A 382 -12.70 17.36 -6.39
N ARG A 383 -14.02 17.14 -6.42
CA ARG A 383 -14.76 16.70 -7.63
C ARG A 383 -14.69 17.73 -8.76
N SER A 384 -14.61 19.02 -8.44
CA SER A 384 -14.48 20.08 -9.44
C SER A 384 -13.19 19.97 -10.27
N HIS A 385 -12.18 19.27 -9.73
CA HIS A 385 -10.93 18.92 -10.43
C HIS A 385 -11.00 17.59 -11.18
N ASN A 386 -12.21 17.03 -11.38
CA ASN A 386 -12.46 15.72 -12.00
C ASN A 386 -11.78 14.56 -11.25
N LYS A 387 -11.70 14.67 -9.92
CA LYS A 387 -11.16 13.61 -9.05
C LYS A 387 -12.29 12.83 -8.37
N THR A 388 -12.06 11.53 -8.19
CA THR A 388 -12.85 10.66 -7.31
C THR A 388 -12.38 10.83 -5.88
N VAL A 389 -13.32 11.12 -4.99
CA VAL A 389 -13.05 11.29 -3.56
C VAL A 389 -12.92 9.92 -2.89
N MET A 390 -11.87 9.77 -2.07
CA MET A 390 -11.73 8.69 -1.11
C MET A 390 -11.66 9.26 0.31
N VAL A 391 -12.27 8.60 1.29
CA VAL A 391 -12.30 9.04 2.70
C VAL A 391 -12.18 7.85 3.65
N TRP A 392 -11.73 8.11 4.88
CA TRP A 392 -11.79 7.12 5.95
C TRP A 392 -13.25 6.81 6.35
N GLN A 393 -13.46 5.62 6.90
CA GLN A 393 -14.79 5.06 7.17
C GLN A 393 -15.65 5.88 8.14
N GLU A 394 -15.05 6.68 9.02
CA GLU A 394 -15.70 7.46 10.07
C GLU A 394 -16.75 8.40 9.49
N MET A 395 -16.44 9.02 8.34
CA MET A 395 -17.37 9.88 7.60
C MET A 395 -18.73 9.22 7.37
N LEU A 396 -18.72 7.92 7.04
CA LEU A 396 -19.93 7.17 6.74
C LEU A 396 -20.50 6.43 7.95
N LEU A 397 -19.65 5.72 8.70
CA LEU A 397 -20.09 4.76 9.71
C LEU A 397 -20.28 5.38 11.10
N GLU A 398 -19.45 6.36 11.45
CA GLU A 398 -19.50 7.02 12.76
C GLU A 398 -20.35 8.28 12.70
N TYR A 399 -19.98 9.23 11.83
CA TYR A 399 -20.66 10.52 11.70
C TYR A 399 -21.94 10.47 10.87
N LYS A 400 -22.14 9.38 10.11
CA LYS A 400 -23.35 9.08 9.33
C LYS A 400 -23.70 10.15 8.30
N PHE A 401 -22.68 10.74 7.67
CA PHE A 401 -22.87 11.75 6.64
C PHE A 401 -23.50 11.16 5.39
N ALA A 402 -24.33 11.97 4.73
CA ALA A 402 -24.95 11.64 3.45
C ALA A 402 -23.95 11.81 2.30
N LEU A 403 -22.96 10.93 2.24
CA LEU A 403 -21.91 10.99 1.22
C LEU A 403 -22.46 10.67 -0.18
N PRO A 404 -21.98 11.36 -1.24
CA PRO A 404 -22.26 10.96 -2.62
C PRO A 404 -21.84 9.52 -2.93
N LYS A 405 -22.60 8.81 -3.76
CA LYS A 405 -22.40 7.37 -4.01
C LYS A 405 -21.15 7.03 -4.83
N ASP A 406 -20.55 8.01 -5.47
CA ASP A 406 -19.25 7.91 -6.13
C ASP A 406 -18.07 7.95 -5.15
N THR A 407 -18.28 8.38 -3.91
CA THR A 407 -17.24 8.39 -2.87
C THR A 407 -16.78 6.97 -2.54
N VAL A 408 -15.47 6.78 -2.46
CA VAL A 408 -14.83 5.52 -2.07
C VAL A 408 -14.52 5.56 -0.57
N ILE A 409 -14.85 4.48 0.14
CA ILE A 409 -14.63 4.38 1.58
C ILE A 409 -13.42 3.50 1.86
N GLN A 410 -12.42 4.01 2.56
CA GLN A 410 -11.30 3.22 3.07
C GLN A 410 -11.61 2.73 4.49
N VAL A 411 -11.68 1.40 4.65
CA VAL A 411 -12.07 0.75 5.90
C VAL A 411 -10.82 0.26 6.63
N TRP A 412 -10.60 0.76 7.84
CA TRP A 412 -9.46 0.41 8.68
C TRP A 412 -9.86 -0.30 9.98
N VAL A 413 -11.10 -0.11 10.48
CA VAL A 413 -11.60 -0.74 11.70
C VAL A 413 -12.25 -2.09 11.37
N GLY A 414 -11.40 -3.11 11.17
CA GLY A 414 -11.83 -4.51 11.10
C GLY A 414 -12.70 -4.89 9.89
N SER A 415 -13.05 -6.17 9.79
CA SER A 415 -13.88 -6.70 8.69
C SER A 415 -15.35 -6.27 8.76
N SER A 416 -15.86 -5.86 9.93
CA SER A 416 -17.26 -5.41 10.06
C SER A 416 -17.53 -4.14 9.27
N GLY A 417 -16.57 -3.20 9.22
CA GLY A 417 -16.71 -1.99 8.41
C GLY A 417 -16.79 -2.31 6.91
N VAL A 418 -16.12 -3.37 6.44
CA VAL A 418 -16.17 -3.78 5.03
C VAL A 418 -17.59 -4.22 4.67
N LYS A 419 -18.22 -5.04 5.51
CA LYS A 419 -19.62 -5.47 5.33
C LYS A 419 -20.57 -4.27 5.33
N GLN A 420 -20.45 -3.39 6.33
CA GLN A 420 -21.34 -2.23 6.47
C GLN A 420 -21.25 -1.27 5.27
N THR A 421 -20.03 -0.92 4.84
CA THR A 421 -19.82 0.00 3.71
C THR A 421 -20.36 -0.56 2.40
N THR A 422 -20.10 -1.84 2.13
CA THR A 422 -20.56 -2.51 0.90
C THR A 422 -22.07 -2.78 0.91
N GLU A 423 -22.66 -3.12 2.06
CA GLU A 423 -24.13 -3.22 2.23
C GLU A 423 -24.83 -1.89 1.96
N MET A 424 -24.19 -0.77 2.31
CA MET A 424 -24.67 0.58 1.99
C MET A 424 -24.42 0.97 0.52
N GLY A 425 -23.80 0.11 -0.28
CA GLY A 425 -23.60 0.29 -1.72
C GLY A 425 -22.43 1.18 -2.11
N TYR A 426 -21.46 1.40 -1.22
CA TYR A 426 -20.24 2.17 -1.53
C TYR A 426 -19.13 1.26 -2.04
N LYS A 427 -18.29 1.80 -2.92
CA LYS A 427 -17.01 1.18 -3.27
C LYS A 427 -16.07 1.25 -2.07
N THR A 428 -15.37 0.15 -1.81
CA THR A 428 -14.55 0.01 -0.60
C THR A 428 -13.11 -0.35 -0.93
N VAL A 429 -12.16 0.33 -0.28
CA VAL A 429 -10.75 -0.04 -0.16
C VAL A 429 -10.52 -0.59 1.25
N VAL A 430 -9.91 -1.77 1.37
CA VAL A 430 -9.71 -2.43 2.67
C VAL A 430 -8.29 -2.20 3.19
N SER A 431 -8.19 -1.70 4.41
CA SER A 431 -6.94 -1.42 5.14
C SER A 431 -7.01 -1.85 6.60
N SER A 432 -7.72 -2.95 6.88
CA SER A 432 -8.05 -3.40 8.23
C SER A 432 -6.81 -3.51 9.14
N SER A 433 -6.84 -2.80 10.28
CA SER A 433 -5.75 -2.75 11.28
C SER A 433 -5.47 -4.11 11.92
N ASP A 434 -6.47 -4.98 11.98
CA ASP A 434 -6.34 -6.36 12.47
C ASP A 434 -5.36 -7.21 11.63
N TYR A 435 -5.08 -6.81 10.39
CA TYR A 435 -4.30 -7.62 9.44
C TYR A 435 -3.21 -6.82 8.71
N TRP A 436 -3.52 -5.61 8.23
CA TRP A 436 -2.72 -4.90 7.22
C TRP A 436 -2.08 -3.60 7.72
N TYR A 437 -2.19 -3.28 9.02
CA TYR A 437 -1.32 -2.29 9.65
C TYR A 437 0.05 -2.92 9.90
N LEU A 438 1.11 -2.33 9.34
CA LEU A 438 2.47 -2.84 9.42
C LEU A 438 3.29 -2.15 10.53
N ASP A 439 2.80 -1.06 11.09
CA ASP A 439 3.41 -0.31 12.19
C ASP A 439 3.20 -0.96 13.57
N VAL A 440 2.20 -1.84 13.73
CA VAL A 440 1.82 -2.45 15.02
C VAL A 440 2.77 -3.54 15.53
N GLY A 441 2.82 -3.69 16.86
CA GLY A 441 3.46 -4.81 17.56
C GLY A 441 4.94 -4.60 17.87
N TYR A 442 5.39 -3.34 17.91
CA TYR A 442 6.76 -2.95 18.25
C TYR A 442 6.92 -2.46 19.70
N GLY A 443 5.84 -2.57 20.49
CA GLY A 443 5.84 -2.26 21.92
C GLY A 443 5.67 -0.77 22.22
N LYS A 444 5.39 -0.47 23.50
CA LYS A 444 5.16 0.91 23.96
C LYS A 444 6.47 1.57 24.41
N PRO A 445 6.89 2.71 23.82
CA PRO A 445 7.91 3.54 24.43
C PRO A 445 7.44 4.02 25.82
N ARG A 446 8.30 4.04 26.85
CA ARG A 446 7.92 4.49 28.22
C ARG A 446 7.36 5.92 28.29
N SER A 447 7.74 6.78 27.35
CA SER A 447 7.29 8.17 27.22
C SER A 447 6.06 8.34 26.33
N ASN A 448 5.65 7.27 25.64
CA ASN A 448 4.53 7.27 24.75
C ASN A 448 3.39 6.44 25.38
N PRO A 449 2.31 7.07 25.86
CA PRO A 449 1.19 6.36 26.47
C PRO A 449 0.39 5.52 25.47
N TYR A 450 0.69 5.54 24.17
CA TYR A 450 -0.06 4.78 23.17
C TYR A 450 0.04 3.27 23.39
N PRO A 451 -1.09 2.57 23.58
CA PRO A 451 -1.14 1.18 23.18
C PRO A 451 -0.93 1.13 21.65
N ASP A 452 -0.06 0.23 21.17
CA ASP A 452 -0.35 -0.46 19.90
C ASP A 452 -1.86 -0.72 19.89
N VAL A 453 -2.58 -0.40 18.78
CA VAL A 453 -4.05 -0.56 18.61
C VAL A 453 -4.57 -1.60 19.62
N PRO A 454 -5.39 -1.25 20.63
CA PRO A 454 -5.59 -2.08 21.82
C PRO A 454 -5.80 -3.58 21.50
N GLY A 455 -4.79 -4.41 21.80
CA GLY A 455 -4.83 -5.85 21.47
C GLY A 455 -4.19 -6.22 20.12
N ALA A 456 -3.43 -5.33 19.48
CA ALA A 456 -2.66 -5.62 18.27
C ALA A 456 -1.28 -6.15 18.64
N GLY A 457 -1.13 -7.47 18.55
CA GLY A 457 0.18 -8.09 18.40
C GLY A 457 0.79 -7.74 17.04
N TYR A 458 2.07 -8.07 16.87
CA TYR A 458 2.73 -7.88 15.58
C TYR A 458 2.02 -8.65 14.46
N ASN A 459 1.61 -7.95 13.42
CA ASN A 459 1.04 -8.56 12.22
C ASN A 459 2.15 -9.27 11.42
N HIS A 460 2.43 -10.54 11.78
CA HIS A 460 3.35 -11.39 11.03
C HIS A 460 2.81 -11.67 9.61
N TRP A 461 3.72 -11.99 8.67
CA TRP A 461 3.36 -12.21 7.26
C TRP A 461 2.24 -13.25 7.07
N ASN A 462 2.19 -14.31 7.88
CA ASN A 462 1.20 -15.38 7.76
C ASN A 462 -0.21 -14.89 8.11
N ARG A 463 -0.33 -13.99 9.09
CA ARG A 463 -1.56 -13.30 9.48
C ARG A 463 -1.98 -12.32 8.39
N VAL A 464 -1.05 -11.48 7.93
CA VAL A 464 -1.27 -10.56 6.81
C VAL A 464 -1.80 -11.31 5.58
N TYR A 465 -1.21 -12.47 5.29
CA TYR A 465 -1.59 -13.34 4.18
C TYR A 465 -2.88 -14.11 4.44
N SER A 466 -3.30 -14.39 5.67
CA SER A 466 -4.52 -15.17 5.92
C SER A 466 -5.81 -14.37 5.72
N TYR A 467 -5.72 -13.05 5.50
CA TYR A 467 -6.90 -12.21 5.43
C TYR A 467 -7.69 -12.41 4.13
N ASP A 468 -8.92 -12.92 4.25
CA ASP A 468 -9.93 -12.89 3.19
C ASP A 468 -10.81 -11.64 3.33
N ILE A 469 -10.55 -10.64 2.51
CA ILE A 469 -11.32 -9.39 2.49
C ILE A 469 -12.77 -9.57 2.01
N ARG A 470 -13.13 -10.75 1.48
CA ARG A 470 -14.50 -11.07 1.01
C ARG A 470 -15.27 -11.93 2.02
N ALA A 471 -14.66 -12.28 3.15
CA ALA A 471 -15.30 -13.13 4.14
C ALA A 471 -16.63 -12.52 4.61
N ASN A 472 -17.67 -13.35 4.66
CA ASN A 472 -19.03 -12.98 5.06
C ASN A 472 -19.73 -11.94 4.18
N LEU A 473 -19.25 -11.70 2.96
CA LEU A 473 -19.90 -10.84 1.97
C LEU A 473 -20.74 -11.65 0.98
N THR A 474 -21.84 -11.05 0.52
CA THR A 474 -22.52 -11.53 -0.68
C THR A 474 -21.67 -11.24 -1.92
N LYS A 475 -21.99 -11.86 -3.06
CA LYS A 475 -21.28 -11.56 -4.31
C LYS A 475 -21.36 -10.08 -4.70
N ALA A 476 -22.54 -9.48 -4.59
CA ALA A 476 -22.76 -8.08 -4.95
C ALA A 476 -21.96 -7.12 -4.04
N GLU A 477 -21.86 -7.43 -2.75
CA GLU A 477 -21.03 -6.68 -1.81
C GLU A 477 -19.53 -6.87 -2.11
N ALA A 478 -19.09 -8.10 -2.38
CA ALA A 478 -17.71 -8.37 -2.72
C ALA A 478 -17.27 -7.68 -4.03
N ASP A 479 -18.19 -7.49 -4.99
CA ASP A 479 -17.94 -6.78 -6.25
C ASP A 479 -17.74 -5.26 -6.04
N LEU A 480 -18.10 -4.71 -4.87
CA LEU A 480 -17.83 -3.31 -4.49
C LEU A 480 -16.45 -3.10 -3.89
N ILE A 481 -15.73 -4.17 -3.53
CA ILE A 481 -14.34 -4.08 -3.10
C ILE A 481 -13.45 -3.85 -4.32
N ILE A 482 -12.91 -2.63 -4.44
CA ILE A 482 -12.02 -2.27 -5.56
C ILE A 482 -10.56 -2.70 -5.32
N GLY A 483 -10.24 -3.04 -4.06
CA GLY A 483 -8.96 -3.58 -3.64
C GLY A 483 -8.63 -3.22 -2.19
N GLY A 484 -7.36 -2.97 -1.90
CA GLY A 484 -6.92 -2.71 -0.54
C GLY A 484 -5.55 -2.11 -0.44
N GLU A 485 -5.19 -1.70 0.78
CA GLU A 485 -3.90 -1.14 1.11
C GLU A 485 -3.39 -1.74 2.42
N CYS A 486 -2.08 -1.95 2.49
CA CYS A 486 -1.42 -2.02 3.79
C CYS A 486 -0.96 -0.63 4.19
N THR A 487 -0.86 -0.39 5.50
CA THR A 487 -0.45 0.92 6.01
C THR A 487 0.86 0.80 6.78
N LEU A 488 1.68 1.84 6.65
CA LEU A 488 2.79 2.08 7.55
C LEU A 488 2.63 3.50 8.12
N TRP A 489 1.99 3.58 9.28
CA TRP A 489 1.98 4.82 10.06
C TRP A 489 3.35 5.12 10.64
N GLY A 490 3.66 6.41 10.75
CA GLY A 490 5.01 6.91 10.91
C GLY A 490 5.46 7.12 12.34
N GLU A 491 4.63 6.92 13.38
CA GLU A 491 4.97 7.25 14.76
C GLU A 491 6.25 6.56 15.25
N LEU A 492 6.50 5.34 14.78
CA LEU A 492 7.69 4.54 15.09
C LEU A 492 8.41 4.05 13.83
N ALA A 493 8.18 4.71 12.69
CA ALA A 493 8.77 4.33 11.40
C ALA A 493 9.42 5.54 10.70
N ASP A 494 10.69 5.39 10.33
CA ASP A 494 11.44 6.38 9.56
C ASP A 494 12.42 5.70 8.59
N HIS A 495 13.28 6.50 7.94
CA HIS A 495 14.30 6.03 7.00
C HIS A 495 15.19 4.89 7.54
N THR A 496 15.32 4.72 8.86
CA THR A 496 16.19 3.70 9.46
C THR A 496 15.58 2.31 9.51
N ASN A 497 14.25 2.19 9.48
CA ASN A 497 13.57 0.92 9.75
C ASN A 497 12.38 0.60 8.84
N PHE A 498 11.93 1.53 7.98
CA PHE A 498 10.71 1.36 7.18
C PHE A 498 10.75 0.13 6.28
N GLU A 499 11.88 -0.15 5.62
CA GLU A 499 11.99 -1.30 4.70
C GLU A 499 11.75 -2.63 5.42
N GLY A 500 12.29 -2.79 6.62
CA GLY A 500 12.12 -3.99 7.44
C GLY A 500 10.71 -4.10 8.02
N LYS A 501 10.02 -2.98 8.25
CA LYS A 501 8.60 -2.98 8.64
C LYS A 501 7.71 -3.39 7.46
N ILE A 502 7.93 -2.81 6.29
CA ILE A 502 7.09 -3.07 5.11
C ILE A 502 7.34 -4.47 4.57
N TRP A 503 8.60 -4.83 4.32
CA TRP A 503 8.95 -6.00 3.53
C TRP A 503 9.49 -7.14 4.40
N PRO A 504 9.10 -8.40 4.12
CA PRO A 504 8.24 -8.87 3.02
C PRO A 504 6.74 -8.96 3.40
N ARG A 505 6.27 -8.29 4.44
CA ARG A 505 4.85 -8.37 4.85
C ARG A 505 3.90 -7.78 3.80
N ALA A 506 4.25 -6.63 3.22
CA ALA A 506 3.48 -6.06 2.11
C ALA A 506 3.48 -6.96 0.86
N SER A 507 4.48 -7.83 0.68
CA SER A 507 4.45 -8.85 -0.38
C SER A 507 3.27 -9.80 -0.20
N ALA A 508 2.94 -10.16 1.04
CA ALA A 508 1.75 -10.97 1.35
C ALA A 508 0.46 -10.28 0.89
N VAL A 509 0.31 -8.99 1.19
CA VAL A 509 -0.84 -8.19 0.72
C VAL A 509 -0.87 -8.11 -0.80
N ALA A 510 0.29 -7.89 -1.43
CA ALA A 510 0.41 -7.80 -2.88
C ALA A 510 -0.11 -9.06 -3.59
N GLU A 511 0.20 -10.25 -3.07
CA GLU A 511 -0.33 -11.50 -3.63
C GLU A 511 -1.82 -11.69 -3.38
N ARG A 512 -2.34 -11.27 -2.22
CA ARG A 512 -3.80 -11.27 -1.98
C ARG A 512 -4.57 -10.35 -2.90
N LEU A 513 -3.96 -9.25 -3.29
CA LEU A 513 -4.58 -8.29 -4.18
C LEU A 513 -4.34 -8.60 -5.67
N TRP A 514 -3.26 -9.31 -6.01
CA TRP A 514 -2.95 -9.73 -7.38
C TRP A 514 -3.57 -11.09 -7.73
N SER A 515 -3.21 -12.14 -7.00
CA SER A 515 -3.67 -13.51 -7.26
C SER A 515 -5.08 -13.73 -6.75
N GLY A 516 -5.40 -13.12 -5.60
CA GLY A 516 -6.65 -13.34 -4.87
C GLY A 516 -6.49 -14.33 -3.71
N TYR A 517 -7.57 -14.54 -2.97
CA TYR A 517 -7.63 -15.55 -1.92
C TYR A 517 -7.76 -16.98 -2.48
N GLU A 518 -8.43 -17.10 -3.63
CA GLU A 518 -8.69 -18.35 -4.36
C GLU A 518 -8.05 -18.31 -5.75
N THR A 519 -7.64 -19.47 -6.25
CA THR A 519 -7.27 -19.66 -7.66
C THR A 519 -8.49 -19.43 -8.58
N PRO A 520 -8.29 -19.22 -9.89
CA PRO A 520 -9.40 -19.16 -10.84
C PRO A 520 -10.31 -20.40 -10.87
N SER A 521 -9.82 -21.55 -10.39
CA SER A 521 -10.62 -22.78 -10.24
C SER A 521 -11.34 -22.90 -8.90
N GLY A 522 -11.21 -21.92 -8.00
CA GLY A 522 -11.90 -21.87 -6.71
C GLY A 522 -11.17 -22.58 -5.57
N GLU A 523 -9.87 -22.86 -5.70
CA GLU A 523 -9.08 -23.46 -4.61
C GLU A 523 -8.42 -22.36 -3.78
N ASN A 524 -8.53 -22.44 -2.45
CA ASN A 524 -7.87 -21.49 -1.55
C ASN A 524 -6.35 -21.54 -1.71
N ILE A 525 -5.71 -20.38 -1.84
CA ILE A 525 -4.25 -20.26 -1.85
C ILE A 525 -3.81 -20.04 -0.40
N THR A 526 -3.23 -21.05 0.24
CA THR A 526 -2.91 -21.04 1.67
C THR A 526 -1.52 -20.46 1.96
N SER A 527 -1.27 -20.09 3.22
CA SER A 527 0.08 -19.67 3.66
C SER A 527 1.14 -20.76 3.43
N ALA A 528 0.74 -22.04 3.49
CA ALA A 528 1.63 -23.16 3.19
C ALA A 528 2.06 -23.19 1.72
N ASP A 529 1.15 -22.86 0.80
CA ASP A 529 1.48 -22.73 -0.63
C ASP A 529 2.43 -21.54 -0.89
N ALA A 530 2.26 -20.48 -0.10
CA ALA A 530 2.96 -19.21 -0.29
C ALA A 530 4.38 -19.19 0.30
N ILE A 531 4.62 -19.77 1.48
CA ILE A 531 5.90 -19.64 2.18
C ILE A 531 7.09 -20.10 1.31
N LEU A 532 6.88 -21.14 0.51
CA LEU A 532 7.89 -21.69 -0.38
C LEU A 532 8.33 -20.74 -1.52
N ARG A 533 7.48 -19.78 -1.87
CA ARG A 533 7.76 -18.74 -2.86
C ARG A 533 8.19 -17.43 -2.18
N LEU A 534 7.62 -17.12 -1.02
CA LEU A 534 7.94 -15.90 -0.27
C LEU A 534 9.37 -15.89 0.26
N LEU A 535 9.88 -17.05 0.71
CA LEU A 535 11.26 -17.21 1.18
C LEU A 535 12.29 -16.77 0.12
N PRO A 536 12.35 -17.36 -1.08
CA PRO A 536 13.30 -16.92 -2.11
C PRO A 536 12.97 -15.53 -2.67
N TRP A 537 11.70 -15.08 -2.61
CA TRP A 537 11.34 -13.71 -2.99
C TRP A 537 11.98 -12.67 -2.06
N ARG A 538 11.91 -12.89 -0.73
CA ARG A 538 12.57 -12.04 0.27
C ARG A 538 14.07 -11.93 -0.01
N GLU A 539 14.73 -13.05 -0.30
CA GLU A 539 16.15 -13.06 -0.62
C GLU A 539 16.44 -12.27 -1.89
N ARG A 540 15.61 -12.41 -2.93
CA ARG A 540 15.72 -11.60 -4.15
C ARG A 540 15.57 -10.11 -3.86
N MET A 541 14.69 -9.71 -2.95
CA MET A 541 14.57 -8.30 -2.53
C MET A 541 15.86 -7.79 -1.87
N LEU A 542 16.53 -8.62 -1.05
CA LEU A 542 17.84 -8.27 -0.49
C LEU A 542 18.88 -8.01 -1.58
N LEU A 543 18.94 -8.86 -2.61
CA LEU A 543 19.88 -8.69 -3.72
C LEU A 543 19.62 -7.42 -4.52
N ARG A 544 18.34 -7.03 -4.62
CA ARG A 544 17.94 -5.73 -5.19
C ARG A 544 18.14 -4.56 -4.22
N GLY A 545 18.81 -4.79 -3.09
CA GLY A 545 19.20 -3.78 -2.11
C GLY A 545 18.07 -3.29 -1.21
N THR A 546 17.04 -4.09 -0.97
CA THR A 546 15.99 -3.79 0.03
C THR A 546 16.25 -4.58 1.30
N MET A 547 16.25 -3.91 2.44
CA MET A 547 16.43 -4.45 3.80
C MET A 547 15.16 -5.15 4.31
N ALA A 548 14.67 -6.14 3.55
CA ALA A 548 13.50 -6.92 3.92
C ALA A 548 13.77 -7.80 5.15
N SER A 549 12.87 -7.75 6.13
CA SER A 549 12.98 -8.53 7.37
C SER A 549 13.01 -10.04 7.10
N PRO A 550 13.75 -10.81 7.92
CA PRO A 550 13.74 -12.27 7.82
C PRO A 550 12.37 -12.83 8.19
N LEU A 551 11.94 -13.87 7.48
CA LEU A 551 10.70 -14.62 7.78
C LEU A 551 10.93 -15.74 8.78
N ASN A 552 12.15 -16.29 8.80
CA ASN A 552 12.60 -17.37 9.66
C ASN A 552 14.15 -17.39 9.66
N GLN A 553 14.76 -18.33 10.37
CA GLN A 553 16.19 -18.61 10.33
C GLN A 553 16.63 -18.98 8.91
N GLY A 554 17.85 -18.59 8.53
CA GLY A 554 18.39 -18.93 7.20
C GLY A 554 18.43 -20.43 6.90
N PHE A 555 18.57 -21.27 7.94
CA PHE A 555 18.42 -22.73 7.81
C PHE A 555 17.06 -23.11 7.20
N CYS A 556 15.97 -22.48 7.65
CA CYS A 556 14.61 -22.75 7.16
C CYS A 556 14.37 -22.22 5.74
N THR A 557 15.10 -21.19 5.31
CA THR A 557 15.11 -20.79 3.90
C THR A 557 15.73 -21.87 3.01
N ARG A 558 16.77 -22.56 3.50
CA ARG A 558 17.43 -23.66 2.75
C ARG A 558 16.73 -25.01 2.90
N ASN A 559 16.06 -25.24 4.02
CA ASN A 559 15.44 -26.51 4.39
C ASN A 559 13.99 -26.28 4.87
N PRO A 560 13.10 -25.74 4.01
CA PRO A 560 11.75 -25.38 4.44
C PRO A 560 10.93 -26.61 4.87
N LEU A 561 11.16 -27.77 4.26
CA LEU A 561 10.48 -29.00 4.66
C LEU A 561 10.78 -29.34 6.13
N ASP A 562 12.00 -29.15 6.60
CA ASP A 562 12.39 -29.48 7.97
C ASP A 562 11.78 -28.51 9.00
N CYS A 563 11.50 -27.27 8.60
CA CYS A 563 11.02 -26.23 9.51
C CYS A 563 9.50 -26.03 9.54
N PHE A 564 8.81 -26.38 8.46
CA PHE A 564 7.35 -26.19 8.33
C PHE A 564 6.66 -27.56 8.30
N GLN A 565 6.89 -28.39 9.31
CA GLN A 565 6.24 -29.70 9.44
C GLN A 565 4.80 -29.53 9.97
N PRO A 566 3.87 -30.44 9.62
CA PRO A 566 2.57 -30.47 10.28
C PRO A 566 2.74 -30.75 11.77
N PRO A 567 1.91 -30.13 12.63
CA PRO A 567 1.86 -30.51 14.05
C PRO A 567 1.51 -32.00 14.16
N GLU A 568 2.13 -32.70 15.11
CA GLU A 568 1.86 -34.10 15.43
C GLU A 568 0.41 -34.35 15.86
#